data_AF-A0A4W4FNT4-F1
#
_entry.id   AF-A0A4W4FNT4-F1
#
_cell.length_a   1.000
_cell.length_b   1.000
_cell.length_c   1.000
_cell.angle_alpha   90.00
_cell.angle_beta   90.00
_cell.angle_gamma   90.00
#
_symmetry.space_group_name_H-M   'P 1'
#
loop_
_entity.id
_entity.type
_entity.pdbx_description
1 polymer ?
#
loop_
_entity_poly.entity_id
_entity_poly.type
_entity_poly.pdbx_seq_one_letter_code
_entity_poly.pdbx_strand_id
1 'polypeptide(L)'
;MISNALKWQTKPETRGRKRNTTIHVDHRITRMAKKHPIISSREIKDDLQLPASTATIRRCLREAKLFARNPRKVPLLEKKDVLKRLQFAKEYIDWPKEKWCNILRTDEGKITLHNSHYSLECEYLKD
;
A
#
# COMPACT_ATOMS: atom_id res chain seq x y z
N MET A 1 44.27 -33.39 11.56
CA MET A 1 42.95 -32.74 11.38
C MET A 1 42.33 -32.49 12.75
N ILE A 2 41.84 -31.28 13.02
CA ILE A 2 41.25 -30.93 14.33
C ILE A 2 39.89 -31.64 14.43
N SER A 3 39.79 -32.65 15.27
CA SER A 3 38.61 -33.53 15.45
C SER A 3 37.32 -32.77 15.80
N ASN A 4 37.41 -31.56 16.35
CA ASN A 4 36.27 -30.70 16.65
C ASN A 4 35.61 -30.07 15.42
N ALA A 5 36.35 -29.86 14.32
CA ALA A 5 35.79 -29.27 13.10
C ALA A 5 34.81 -30.22 12.40
N LEU A 6 35.06 -31.54 12.48
CA LEU A 6 34.18 -32.58 11.95
C LEU A 6 32.88 -32.74 12.75
N LYS A 7 32.84 -32.26 14.01
CA LYS A 7 31.68 -32.33 14.91
C LYS A 7 30.92 -31.01 15.05
N TRP A 8 31.31 -29.98 14.29
CA TRP A 8 30.66 -28.67 14.37
C TRP A 8 29.27 -28.72 13.71
N GLN A 9 28.27 -28.22 14.43
CA GLN A 9 26.90 -28.08 13.95
C GLN A 9 26.40 -26.67 14.26
N THR A 10 25.52 -26.14 13.41
CA THR A 10 24.83 -24.88 13.65
C THR A 10 23.88 -25.04 14.84
N LYS A 11 24.23 -24.42 15.96
CA LYS A 11 23.34 -24.36 17.14
C LYS A 11 22.37 -23.19 16.96
N PRO A 12 21.06 -23.36 17.21
CA PRO A 12 20.15 -22.23 17.19
C PRO A 12 20.52 -21.26 18.31
N GLU A 13 20.56 -19.97 18.01
CA GLU A 13 20.89 -18.92 18.98
C GLU A 13 19.84 -18.90 20.11
N THR A 14 20.25 -19.27 21.32
CA THR A 14 19.34 -19.37 22.48
C THR A 14 19.24 -18.06 23.26
N ARG A 15 20.13 -17.09 23.00
CA ARG A 15 20.20 -15.84 23.76
C ARG A 15 18.99 -14.93 23.46
N GLY A 16 18.54 -14.21 24.49
CA GLY A 16 17.47 -13.21 24.39
C GLY A 16 16.04 -13.74 24.50
N ARG A 17 15.08 -12.79 24.52
CA ARG A 17 13.66 -13.09 24.65
C ARG A 17 13.12 -13.71 23.36
N LYS A 18 12.49 -14.88 23.48
CA LYS A 18 11.84 -15.55 22.34
C LYS A 18 10.58 -14.81 21.88
N ARG A 19 10.25 -14.93 20.60
CA ARG A 19 9.04 -14.33 20.01
C ARG A 19 7.79 -14.96 20.63
N ASN A 20 6.77 -14.14 20.84
CA ASN A 20 5.46 -14.61 21.32
C ASN A 20 4.64 -15.27 20.19
N THR A 21 4.98 -15.01 18.93
CA THR A 21 4.27 -15.56 17.76
C THR A 21 5.11 -16.60 17.04
N THR A 22 4.42 -17.63 16.53
CA THR A 22 4.99 -18.65 15.65
C THR A 22 4.90 -18.19 14.19
N ILE A 23 5.75 -18.73 13.32
CA ILE A 23 5.74 -18.48 11.87
C ILE A 23 4.34 -18.67 11.26
N HIS A 24 3.60 -19.71 11.68
CA HIS A 24 2.24 -19.96 11.20
C HIS A 24 1.24 -18.85 11.59
N VAL A 25 1.39 -18.28 12.78
CA VAL A 25 0.56 -17.17 13.25
C VAL A 25 0.89 -15.90 12.47
N ASP A 26 2.18 -15.63 12.25
CA ASP A 26 2.64 -14.49 11.44
C ASP A 26 2.12 -14.60 9.99
N HIS A 27 2.11 -15.80 9.41
CA HIS A 27 1.49 -16.06 8.10
C HIS A 27 -0.02 -15.84 8.10
N ARG A 28 -0.72 -16.17 9.19
CA ARG A 28 -2.17 -15.94 9.31
C ARG A 28 -2.49 -14.45 9.39
N ILE A 29 -1.72 -13.71 10.19
CA ILE A 29 -1.83 -12.24 10.33
C ILE A 29 -1.61 -11.57 8.98
N THR A 30 -0.53 -11.92 8.28
CA THR A 30 -0.20 -11.31 6.98
C THR A 30 -1.23 -11.65 5.89
N ARG A 31 -1.78 -12.86 5.91
CA ARG A 31 -2.87 -13.26 4.99
C ARG A 31 -4.14 -12.45 5.24
N MET A 32 -4.53 -12.25 6.49
CA MET A 32 -5.69 -11.44 6.85
C MET A 32 -5.52 -9.99 6.39
N ALA A 33 -4.37 -9.38 6.66
CA ALA A 33 -4.08 -8.01 6.25
C ALA A 33 -4.06 -7.85 4.72
N LYS A 34 -3.60 -8.86 3.96
CA LYS A 34 -3.66 -8.84 2.49
C LYS A 34 -5.08 -9.00 1.95
N LYS A 35 -5.89 -9.85 2.59
CA LYS A 35 -7.29 -10.07 2.18
C LYS A 35 -8.15 -8.83 2.44
N HIS A 36 -7.90 -8.13 3.55
CA HIS A 36 -8.64 -6.94 3.96
C HIS A 36 -7.67 -5.78 4.25
N PRO A 37 -7.25 -5.00 3.24
CA PRO A 37 -6.21 -3.97 3.40
C PRO A 37 -6.52 -2.84 4.40
N ILE A 38 -7.79 -2.66 4.75
CA ILE A 38 -8.28 -1.59 5.65
C ILE A 38 -8.37 -2.09 7.11
N ILE A 39 -8.22 -3.39 7.35
CA ILE A 39 -8.38 -3.99 8.68
C ILE A 39 -7.34 -3.47 9.67
N SER A 40 -7.79 -3.15 10.88
CA SER A 40 -6.91 -2.67 11.95
C SER A 40 -6.21 -3.82 12.68
N SER A 41 -5.08 -3.52 13.32
CA SER A 41 -4.38 -4.50 14.16
C SER A 41 -5.19 -5.03 15.35
N ARG A 42 -6.24 -4.30 15.75
CA ARG A 42 -7.17 -4.72 16.81
C ARG A 42 -8.17 -5.73 16.26
N GLU A 43 -8.79 -5.42 15.13
CA GLU A 43 -9.71 -6.37 14.46
C GLU A 43 -8.98 -7.66 14.08
N ILE A 44 -7.75 -7.60 13.56
CA ILE A 44 -6.95 -8.81 13.30
C ILE A 44 -6.75 -9.63 14.59
N LYS A 45 -6.54 -8.98 15.73
CA LYS A 45 -6.36 -9.68 17.01
C LYS A 45 -7.64 -10.41 17.41
N ASP A 46 -8.77 -9.72 17.29
CA ASP A 46 -10.07 -10.17 17.75
C ASP A 46 -10.60 -11.29 16.82
N ASP A 47 -10.51 -11.11 15.49
CA ASP A 47 -10.88 -12.10 14.47
C ASP A 47 -10.06 -13.39 14.57
N LEU A 48 -8.76 -13.25 14.87
CA LEU A 48 -7.86 -14.38 15.01
C LEU A 48 -7.77 -14.89 16.46
N GLN A 49 -8.48 -14.28 17.42
CA GLN A 49 -8.44 -14.64 18.85
C GLN A 49 -7.02 -14.91 19.37
N LEU A 50 -6.06 -14.07 18.96
CA LEU A 50 -4.65 -14.31 19.28
C LEU A 50 -4.32 -13.86 20.71
N PRO A 51 -3.57 -14.65 21.50
CA PRO A 51 -3.07 -14.24 22.82
C PRO A 51 -1.89 -13.25 22.71
N ALA A 52 -1.92 -12.37 21.71
CA ALA A 52 -0.87 -11.40 21.42
C ALA A 52 -1.39 -9.96 21.59
N SER A 53 -0.51 -9.06 22.01
CA SER A 53 -0.83 -7.63 22.06
C SER A 53 -0.95 -7.05 20.65
N THR A 54 -1.76 -5.99 20.49
CA THR A 54 -1.88 -5.27 19.21
C THR A 54 -0.54 -4.70 18.72
N ALA A 55 0.37 -4.36 19.64
CA ALA A 55 1.74 -3.97 19.33
C ALA A 55 2.56 -5.09 18.67
N THR A 56 2.36 -6.34 19.11
CA THR A 56 3.02 -7.51 18.53
C THR A 56 2.54 -7.75 17.10
N ILE A 57 1.22 -7.63 16.86
CA ILE A 57 0.62 -7.73 15.53
C ILE A 57 1.15 -6.63 14.60
N ARG A 58 1.20 -5.37 15.08
CA ARG A 58 1.81 -4.27 14.31
C ARG A 58 3.27 -4.53 13.96
N ARG A 59 4.06 -5.08 14.87
CA ARG A 59 5.45 -5.46 14.60
C ARG A 59 5.54 -6.54 13.51
N CYS A 60 4.72 -7.59 13.61
CA CYS A 60 4.63 -8.64 12.58
C CYS A 60 4.29 -8.07 11.20
N LEU A 61 3.30 -7.17 11.12
CA LEU A 61 2.92 -6.50 9.86
C LEU A 61 4.06 -5.66 9.29
N ARG A 62 4.79 -4.91 10.13
CA ARG A 62 5.95 -4.11 9.70
C ARG A 62 7.10 -4.99 9.19
N GLU A 63 7.39 -6.10 9.86
CA GLU A 63 8.39 -7.08 9.40
C GLU A 63 8.01 -7.68 8.04
N ALA A 64 6.71 -7.88 7.80
CA ALA A 64 6.17 -8.29 6.51
C ALA A 64 6.05 -7.14 5.48
N LYS A 65 6.58 -5.95 5.78
CA LYS A 65 6.52 -4.74 4.94
C LYS A 65 5.09 -4.26 4.62
N LEU A 66 4.13 -4.58 5.49
CA LEU A 66 2.76 -4.08 5.41
C LEU A 66 2.61 -2.86 6.32
N PHE A 67 2.57 -1.69 5.69
CA PHE A 67 2.42 -0.41 6.37
C PHE A 67 1.00 0.12 6.23
N ALA A 68 0.54 0.86 7.22
CA ALA A 68 -0.70 1.62 7.10
C ALA A 68 -0.58 2.65 5.97
N ARG A 69 -1.63 2.73 5.16
CA ARG A 69 -1.78 3.68 4.04
C ARG A 69 -3.23 4.17 4.02
N ASN A 70 -3.43 5.41 3.61
CA ASN A 70 -4.76 5.93 3.38
C ASN A 70 -5.19 5.61 1.94
N PRO A 71 -6.43 5.14 1.71
CA PRO A 71 -6.94 4.93 0.37
C PRO A 71 -7.01 6.28 -0.36
N ARG A 72 -6.71 6.27 -1.67
CA ARG A 72 -6.82 7.46 -2.53
C ARG A 72 -8.30 7.80 -2.71
N LYS A 73 -8.67 9.07 -2.49
CA LYS A 73 -10.01 9.57 -2.84
C LYS A 73 -10.11 9.71 -4.36
N VAL A 74 -10.95 8.90 -4.99
CA VAL A 74 -11.16 8.91 -6.44
C VAL A 74 -12.67 9.00 -6.73
N PRO A 75 -13.08 9.65 -7.83
CA PRO A 75 -14.48 9.61 -8.24
C PRO A 75 -14.90 8.18 -8.53
N LEU A 76 -16.14 7.83 -8.19
CA LEU A 76 -16.71 6.53 -8.51
C LEU A 76 -16.92 6.46 -10.03
N LEU A 77 -16.28 5.49 -10.68
CA LEU A 77 -16.41 5.27 -12.12
C LEU A 77 -17.33 4.09 -12.38
N GLU A 78 -18.32 4.28 -13.26
CA GLU A 78 -19.09 3.16 -13.76
C GLU A 78 -18.30 2.42 -14.85
N LYS A 79 -18.67 1.17 -15.11
CA LYS A 79 -18.02 0.34 -16.14
C LYS A 79 -18.01 1.01 -17.52
N LYS A 80 -19.09 1.73 -17.86
CA LYS A 80 -19.21 2.48 -19.12
C LYS A 80 -18.16 3.61 -19.24
N ASP A 81 -17.87 4.29 -18.13
CA ASP A 81 -16.92 5.41 -18.12
C ASP A 81 -15.49 4.89 -18.23
N VAL A 82 -15.19 3.77 -17.58
CA VAL A 82 -13.90 3.09 -17.71
C VAL A 82 -13.65 2.69 -19.17
N LEU A 83 -14.65 2.12 -19.86
CA LEU A 83 -14.52 1.73 -21.26
C LEU A 83 -14.30 2.94 -22.17
N LYS A 84 -15.06 4.02 -22.00
CA LYS A 84 -14.88 5.26 -22.79
C LYS A 84 -13.50 5.86 -22.57
N ARG A 85 -13.02 5.92 -21.33
CA ARG A 85 -11.67 6.42 -20.99
C ARG A 85 -10.58 5.55 -21.60
N LEU A 86 -10.74 4.23 -21.57
CA LEU A 86 -9.79 3.30 -22.16
C LEU A 86 -9.75 3.41 -23.69
N GLN A 87 -10.92 3.51 -24.33
CA GLN A 87 -11.04 3.69 -25.77
C GLN A 87 -10.36 5.00 -26.21
N PHE A 88 -10.67 6.11 -25.53
CA PHE A 88 -10.01 7.39 -25.74
C PHE A 88 -8.49 7.25 -25.60
N ALA A 89 -8.00 6.66 -24.50
CA ALA A 89 -6.56 6.49 -24.29
C ALA A 89 -5.90 5.68 -25.41
N LYS A 90 -6.55 4.64 -25.94
CA LYS A 90 -6.03 3.83 -27.05
C LYS A 90 -6.04 4.57 -28.38
N GLU A 91 -7.09 5.33 -28.68
CA GLU A 91 -7.20 6.08 -29.94
C GLU A 91 -6.16 7.20 -30.05
N TYR A 92 -5.79 7.79 -28.91
CA TYR A 92 -4.92 8.96 -28.86
C TYR A 92 -3.51 8.66 -28.31
N ILE A 93 -3.15 7.38 -28.11
CA ILE A 93 -1.83 7.01 -27.55
C ILE A 93 -0.66 7.41 -28.46
N ASP A 94 -0.82 7.22 -29.77
CA ASP A 94 0.22 7.47 -30.78
C ASP A 94 0.17 8.90 -31.36
N TRP A 95 -0.60 9.79 -30.73
CA TRP A 95 -0.71 11.17 -31.23
C TRP A 95 0.60 11.94 -31.02
N PRO A 96 1.10 12.63 -32.07
CA PRO A 96 2.34 13.39 -31.99
C PRO A 96 2.14 14.65 -31.12
N LYS A 97 3.22 15.13 -30.47
CA LYS A 97 3.18 16.25 -29.51
C LYS A 97 2.59 17.51 -30.13
N GLU A 98 2.90 17.78 -31.40
CA GLU A 98 2.41 18.94 -32.15
C GLU A 98 0.88 18.97 -32.19
N LYS A 99 0.25 17.80 -32.31
CA LYS A 99 -1.20 17.69 -32.33
C LYS A 99 -1.81 17.97 -30.97
N TRP A 100 -1.16 17.56 -29.87
CA TRP A 100 -1.59 17.88 -28.52
C TRP A 100 -1.48 19.37 -28.20
N CYS A 101 -0.42 20.04 -28.68
CA CYS A 101 -0.21 21.48 -28.47
C CYS A 101 -1.28 22.34 -29.15
N ASN A 102 -1.92 21.85 -30.21
CA ASN A 102 -2.97 22.56 -30.92
C ASN A 102 -4.36 22.45 -30.26
N ILE A 103 -4.51 21.65 -29.20
CA ILE A 103 -5.81 21.45 -28.53
C ILE A 103 -5.94 22.42 -27.36
N LEU A 104 -6.85 23.39 -27.50
CA LEU A 104 -7.29 24.21 -26.37
C LEU A 104 -8.24 23.40 -25.47
N ARG A 105 -7.92 23.30 -24.18
CA ARG A 105 -8.78 22.67 -23.17
C ARG A 105 -9.31 23.74 -22.22
N THR A 106 -10.60 23.69 -21.93
CA THR A 106 -11.27 24.56 -20.96
C THR A 106 -11.90 23.69 -19.87
N ASP A 107 -11.84 24.14 -18.62
CA ASP A 107 -12.52 23.54 -17.47
C ASP A 107 -12.93 24.67 -16.51
N GLU A 108 -13.98 24.42 -15.73
CA GLU A 108 -14.52 25.38 -14.77
C GLU A 108 -14.20 24.92 -13.34
N GLY A 109 -13.53 25.78 -12.58
CA GLY A 109 -13.18 25.52 -11.18
C GLY A 109 -13.79 26.56 -10.24
N LYS A 110 -14.30 26.13 -9.09
CA LYS A 110 -14.78 27.04 -8.05
C LYS A 110 -13.60 27.63 -7.27
N ILE A 111 -13.45 28.95 -7.30
CA ILE A 111 -12.47 29.69 -6.48
C ILE A 111 -13.18 30.22 -5.22
N THR A 112 -12.71 29.84 -4.04
CA THR A 112 -13.25 30.33 -2.76
C THR A 112 -12.20 31.14 -2.00
N LEU A 113 -12.54 32.40 -1.66
CA LEU A 113 -11.62 33.34 -0.98
C LEU A 113 -11.29 32.94 0.47
N HIS A 114 -12.16 32.15 1.12
CA HIS A 114 -11.98 31.71 2.51
C HIS A 114 -12.35 30.23 2.62
N ASN A 115 -11.42 29.33 2.30
CA ASN A 115 -11.49 27.94 2.77
C ASN A 115 -10.11 27.26 2.68
N SER A 116 -9.52 26.96 3.84
CA SER A 116 -8.16 26.43 4.02
C SER A 116 -8.04 24.92 3.79
N HIS A 117 -8.61 24.38 2.70
CA HIS A 117 -8.59 22.93 2.46
C HIS A 117 -8.24 22.46 1.04
N TYR A 118 -7.97 23.38 0.11
CA TYR A 118 -7.51 23.02 -1.22
C TYR A 118 -6.26 23.82 -1.57
N SER A 119 -5.09 23.23 -1.33
CA SER A 119 -3.85 23.64 -1.99
C SER A 119 -3.98 23.26 -3.46
N LEU A 120 -4.35 24.22 -4.30
CA LEU A 120 -4.15 24.11 -5.74
C LEU A 120 -2.63 24.18 -5.98
N GLU A 121 -1.97 23.02 -6.01
CA GLU A 121 -0.66 22.92 -6.67
C GLU A 121 -0.91 23.04 -8.17
N CYS A 122 -0.96 24.28 -8.66
CA CYS A 122 -0.77 24.58 -10.07
C CYS A 122 0.71 24.41 -10.38
N GLU A 123 1.18 23.17 -10.53
CA GLU A 123 2.43 22.93 -11.25
C GLU A 123 2.19 23.27 -12.73
N TYR A 124 2.56 24.49 -13.11
CA TYR A 124 2.90 24.77 -14.49
C TYR A 124 4.10 23.89 -14.84
N LEU A 125 3.86 22.81 -15.59
CA LEU A 125 4.90 22.13 -16.35
C LEU A 125 5.48 23.16 -17.33
N LYS A 126 6.56 23.81 -16.89
CA LYS A 126 7.49 24.51 -17.78
C LYS A 126 8.38 23.43 -18.38
N ASP A 127 8.38 23.35 -19.70
CA ASP A 127 9.32 22.54 -20.49
C ASP A 127 10.78 22.85 -20.11
#